data_AF-A0A9Q3MA28-F1
#
_entry.id   AF-A0A9Q3MA28-F1
#
_cell.length_a   1.000
_cell.length_b   1.000
_cell.length_c   1.000
_cell.angle_alpha   90.00
_cell.angle_beta   90.00
_cell.angle_gamma   90.00
#
_symmetry.space_group_name_H-M   'P 1'
#
loop_
_entity.id
_entity.type
_entity.pdbx_description
1 polymer ?
#
loop_
_entity_poly.entity_id
_entity_poly.type
_entity_poly.pdbx_seq_one_letter_code
_entity_poly.pdbx_strand_id
1 'polypeptide(L)'
;MASNGLKETLAAMERVKLAAKEAAMKRLIKGANNVADVQRQLAPEDTGALAGSIAVTLPGHTTPPYSQPGGSRVVGENQVVITAGNADVRYAHLVEHGTSQAEAQPFFLPGYRLLQDKVKRSTASAYGRAARKEWNRK
;
A
#
# COMPACT_ATOMS: atom_id res chain seq x y z
N MET A 1 13.02 -25.02 38.97
CA MET A 1 13.50 -25.35 37.60
C MET A 1 12.33 -25.50 36.61
N ALA A 2 11.34 -24.58 36.62
CA ALA A 2 10.13 -24.69 35.78
C ALA A 2 9.74 -23.36 35.10
N SER A 3 10.69 -22.43 34.93
CA SER A 3 10.44 -21.08 34.40
C SER A 3 10.91 -20.86 32.96
N ASN A 4 11.61 -21.82 32.33
CA ASN A 4 12.17 -21.63 30.98
C ASN A 4 11.14 -21.82 29.85
N GLY A 5 10.19 -22.75 30.00
CA GLY A 5 9.23 -23.05 28.92
C GLY A 5 8.33 -21.87 28.54
N LEU A 6 7.84 -21.08 29.50
CA LEU A 6 7.01 -19.90 29.21
C LEU A 6 7.84 -18.77 28.55
N LYS A 7 9.08 -18.58 29.00
CA LYS A 7 9.96 -17.55 28.42
C LYS A 7 10.31 -17.90 26.97
N GLU A 8 10.57 -19.17 26.69
CA GLU A 8 10.84 -19.68 25.34
C GLU A 8 9.62 -19.57 24.42
N THR A 9 8.41 -19.88 24.89
CA THR A 9 7.20 -19.74 24.08
C THR A 9 6.89 -18.27 23.78
N LEU A 10 7.01 -17.36 24.74
CA LEU A 10 6.84 -15.92 24.52
C LEU A 10 7.85 -15.39 23.49
N ALA A 11 9.12 -15.81 23.59
CA ALA A 11 10.14 -15.46 22.61
C ALA A 11 9.82 -15.99 21.20
N ALA A 12 9.29 -17.22 21.10
CA ALA A 12 8.84 -17.79 19.84
C ALA A 12 7.64 -17.00 19.25
N MET A 13 6.68 -16.59 20.09
CA MET A 13 5.52 -15.80 19.66
C MET A 13 5.92 -14.44 19.09
N GLU A 14 6.80 -13.70 19.78
CA GLU A 14 7.28 -12.41 19.28
C GLU A 14 8.08 -12.56 17.97
N ARG A 15 8.93 -13.60 17.87
CA ARG A 15 9.63 -13.91 16.62
C ARG A 15 8.67 -14.19 15.46
N VAL A 16 7.64 -15.00 15.70
CA VAL A 16 6.61 -15.32 14.70
C VAL A 16 5.86 -14.06 14.25
N LYS A 17 5.45 -13.23 15.19
CA LYS A 17 4.74 -11.97 14.94
C LYS A 17 5.58 -11.01 14.10
N LEU A 18 6.86 -10.82 14.45
CA LEU A 18 7.77 -9.93 13.72
C LEU A 18 7.93 -10.41 12.27
N ALA A 19 8.31 -11.68 12.09
CA ALA A 19 8.52 -12.24 10.76
C ALA A 19 7.25 -12.23 9.89
N ALA A 20 6.08 -12.49 10.49
CA ALA A 20 4.81 -12.45 9.79
C ALA A 20 4.45 -11.04 9.33
N LYS A 21 4.64 -10.03 10.18
CA LYS A 21 4.46 -8.61 9.83
C LYS A 21 5.41 -8.19 8.71
N GLU A 22 6.70 -8.50 8.82
CA GLU A 22 7.70 -8.17 7.80
C GLU A 22 7.36 -8.79 6.43
N ALA A 23 6.98 -10.07 6.41
CA ALA A 23 6.59 -10.77 5.18
C ALA A 23 5.31 -10.16 4.56
N ALA A 24 4.33 -9.81 5.40
CA ALA A 24 3.12 -9.14 4.97
C ALA A 24 3.44 -7.75 4.36
N MET A 25 4.25 -6.95 5.05
CA MET A 25 4.63 -5.61 4.60
C MET A 25 5.41 -5.64 3.29
N LYS A 26 6.38 -6.54 3.15
CA LYS A 26 7.09 -6.74 1.88
C LYS A 26 6.13 -7.04 0.73
N ARG A 27 5.10 -7.86 1.00
CA ARG A 27 4.11 -8.21 -0.02
C ARG A 27 3.14 -7.07 -0.31
N LEU A 28 2.73 -6.33 0.71
CA LEU A 28 1.87 -5.16 0.60
C LEU A 28 2.53 -4.06 -0.24
N ILE A 29 3.81 -3.76 0.01
CA ILE A 29 4.59 -2.77 -0.76
C ILE A 29 4.64 -3.15 -2.24
N LYS A 30 4.95 -4.42 -2.55
CA LYS A 30 4.92 -4.91 -3.94
C LYS A 30 3.53 -4.77 -4.55
N GLY A 31 2.49 -5.08 -3.79
CA GLY A 31 1.10 -4.93 -4.23
C GLY A 31 0.72 -3.49 -4.54
N ALA A 32 1.14 -2.55 -3.68
CA ALA A 32 0.89 -1.13 -3.85
C ALA A 32 1.61 -0.55 -5.08
N ASN A 33 2.87 -0.94 -5.31
CA ASN A 33 3.60 -0.55 -6.52
C ASN A 33 2.88 -1.04 -7.79
N ASN A 34 2.45 -2.31 -7.81
CA ASN A 34 1.69 -2.83 -8.96
C ASN A 34 0.37 -2.06 -9.18
N VAL A 35 -0.34 -1.66 -8.11
CA VAL A 35 -1.54 -0.83 -8.21
C VAL A 35 -1.20 0.53 -8.81
N ALA A 36 -0.16 1.19 -8.29
CA ALA A 36 0.28 2.48 -8.80
C ALA A 36 0.69 2.39 -10.28
N ASP A 37 1.37 1.32 -10.70
CA ASP A 37 1.74 1.11 -12.11
C ASP A 37 0.51 0.99 -13.01
N VAL A 38 -0.51 0.24 -12.58
CA VAL A 38 -1.79 0.19 -13.32
C VAL A 38 -2.47 1.55 -13.35
N GLN A 39 -2.51 2.27 -12.22
CA GLN A 39 -3.11 3.61 -12.18
C GLN A 39 -2.37 4.59 -13.12
N ARG A 40 -1.03 4.50 -13.23
CA ARG A 40 -0.24 5.30 -14.17
C ARG A 40 -0.55 4.95 -15.63
N GLN A 41 -0.73 3.67 -15.95
CA GLN A 41 -1.10 3.23 -17.30
C GLN A 41 -2.52 3.63 -17.69
N LEU A 42 -3.43 3.71 -16.73
CA LEU A 42 -4.81 4.14 -16.94
C LEU A 42 -4.96 5.67 -16.93
N ALA A 43 -3.98 6.40 -16.39
CA ALA A 43 -4.06 7.85 -16.32
C ALA A 43 -4.04 8.43 -17.74
N PRO A 44 -5.01 9.31 -18.08
CA PRO A 44 -5.01 9.95 -19.39
C PRO A 44 -3.76 10.82 -19.56
N GLU A 45 -3.27 10.84 -20.79
CA GLU A 45 -2.02 11.49 -21.14
C GLU A 45 -2.29 12.79 -21.90
N ASP A 46 -1.79 13.89 -21.34
CA ASP A 46 -1.65 15.19 -21.99
C ASP A 46 -0.16 15.59 -21.97
N THR A 47 0.38 15.83 -20.76
CA THR A 47 1.81 16.10 -20.53
C THR A 47 2.54 14.97 -19.78
N GLY A 48 1.83 13.93 -19.36
CA GLY A 48 2.33 12.89 -18.45
C GLY A 48 2.39 13.30 -16.97
N ALA A 49 2.10 14.57 -16.63
CA ALA A 49 2.16 15.06 -15.25
C ALA A 49 1.22 14.32 -14.29
N LEU A 50 0.02 13.93 -14.77
CA LEU A 50 -0.95 13.19 -13.95
C LEU A 50 -0.40 11.83 -13.52
N ALA A 51 0.09 11.03 -14.46
CA ALA A 51 0.74 9.75 -14.17
C ALA A 51 1.97 9.95 -13.28
N GLY A 52 2.79 10.98 -13.56
CA GLY A 52 3.96 11.35 -12.75
C GLY A 52 3.63 11.75 -11.31
N SER A 53 2.40 12.21 -11.04
CA SER A 53 1.96 12.58 -9.69
C SER A 53 1.57 11.39 -8.80
N ILE A 54 1.46 10.19 -9.37
CA ILE A 54 1.03 9.00 -8.62
C ILE A 54 2.20 8.46 -7.79
N ALA A 55 2.08 8.59 -6.47
CA ALA A 55 3.13 8.26 -5.51
C ALA A 55 2.71 7.12 -4.57
N VAL A 56 3.66 6.25 -4.25
CA VAL A 56 3.53 5.22 -3.21
C VAL A 56 4.33 5.66 -2.00
N THR A 57 3.64 5.88 -0.89
CA THR A 57 4.25 6.29 0.39
C THR A 57 4.31 5.10 1.35
N LEU A 58 5.52 4.79 1.79
CA LEU A 58 5.83 3.69 2.70
C LEU A 58 5.58 4.05 4.18
N PRO A 59 5.50 3.07 5.09
CA PRO A 59 5.38 3.33 6.53
C PRO A 59 6.43 4.30 7.06
N GLY A 60 6.03 5.21 7.94
CA GLY A 60 6.91 6.21 8.53
C GLY A 60 7.27 7.38 7.60
N HIS A 61 6.90 7.31 6.32
CA HIS A 61 7.07 8.42 5.38
C HIS A 61 5.82 9.29 5.29
N THR A 62 5.97 10.50 4.75
CA THR A 62 4.91 11.49 4.61
C THR A 62 4.39 11.51 3.18
N THR A 63 3.07 11.51 3.00
CA THR A 63 2.43 11.62 1.67
C THR A 63 2.74 12.99 1.03
N PRO A 64 2.78 13.08 -0.32
CA PRO A 64 3.02 14.35 -0.99
C PRO A 64 2.06 15.46 -0.51
N PRO A 65 2.52 16.71 -0.36
CA PRO A 65 1.64 17.80 0.02
C PRO A 65 0.56 18.00 -1.04
N TYR A 66 -0.65 18.39 -0.59
CA TYR A 66 -1.83 18.58 -1.43
C TYR A 66 -2.31 17.33 -2.19
N SER A 67 -1.83 16.15 -1.82
CA SER A 67 -2.40 14.90 -2.29
C SER A 67 -3.76 14.59 -1.64
N GLN A 68 -4.64 13.91 -2.36
CA GLN A 68 -5.90 13.42 -1.81
C GLN A 68 -5.67 12.18 -0.91
N PRO A 69 -6.36 12.03 0.23
CA PRO A 69 -7.64 12.67 0.61
C PRO A 69 -7.56 13.83 1.65
N GLY A 70 -6.44 14.56 1.78
CA GLY A 70 -6.46 15.70 2.75
C GLY A 70 -5.12 16.30 3.16
N GLY A 71 -4.13 16.36 2.27
CA GLY A 71 -2.82 16.93 2.57
C GLY A 71 -1.76 15.88 2.93
N SER A 72 -0.64 16.34 3.49
CA SER A 72 0.46 15.48 3.89
C SER A 72 0.17 14.81 5.23
N ARG A 73 0.22 13.47 5.29
CA ARG A 73 0.18 12.72 6.55
C ARG A 73 1.31 11.69 6.62
N VAL A 74 1.72 11.36 7.84
CA VAL A 74 2.63 10.23 8.08
C VAL A 74 1.86 8.92 7.95
N VAL A 75 2.42 7.99 7.18
CA VAL A 75 1.83 6.66 6.96
C VAL A 75 2.14 5.76 8.16
N GLY A 76 1.12 5.07 8.67
CA GLY A 76 1.27 4.16 9.82
C GLY A 76 2.17 2.94 9.53
N GLU A 77 2.67 2.32 10.60
CA GLU A 77 3.67 1.23 10.55
C GLU A 77 3.30 0.05 9.63
N ASN A 78 2.02 -0.33 9.57
CA ASN A 78 1.52 -1.47 8.77
C ASN A 78 0.68 -1.03 7.57
N GLN A 79 0.96 0.16 7.03
CA GLN A 79 0.20 0.77 5.96
C GLN A 79 1.11 1.17 4.80
N VAL A 80 0.56 1.08 3.58
CA VAL A 80 1.14 1.71 2.39
C VAL A 80 0.04 2.56 1.77
N VAL A 81 0.35 3.80 1.42
CA VAL A 81 -0.63 4.74 0.86
C VAL A 81 -0.24 5.05 -0.58
N ILE A 82 -1.23 5.01 -1.47
CA ILE A 82 -1.08 5.47 -2.84
C ILE A 82 -1.88 6.76 -2.95
N THR A 83 -1.27 7.78 -3.56
CA THR A 83 -1.92 9.08 -3.79
C THR A 83 -1.75 9.51 -5.23
N ALA A 84 -2.69 10.28 -5.75
CA ALA A 84 -2.57 11.01 -7.01
C ALA A 84 -2.71 12.51 -6.76
N GLY A 85 -1.93 13.30 -7.48
CA GLY A 85 -1.85 14.75 -7.32
C GLY A 85 -0.78 15.22 -6.34
N ASN A 86 -0.35 16.47 -6.56
CA ASN A 86 0.66 17.19 -5.77
C ASN A 86 0.44 18.71 -5.93
N ALA A 87 1.44 19.53 -5.60
CA ALA A 87 1.34 20.99 -5.72
C ALA A 87 1.03 21.47 -7.15
N ASP A 88 1.54 20.78 -8.16
CA ASP A 88 1.43 21.11 -9.58
C ASP A 88 0.25 20.39 -10.26
N VAL A 89 -0.18 19.25 -9.69
CA VAL A 89 -1.25 18.39 -10.22
C VAL A 89 -2.43 18.36 -9.23
N ARG A 90 -3.12 19.50 -9.13
CA ARG A 90 -4.29 19.65 -8.21
C ARG A 90 -5.61 19.17 -8.80
N TYR A 91 -5.60 18.70 -10.04
CA TYR A 91 -6.79 18.35 -10.82
C TYR A 91 -7.06 16.84 -10.92
N ALA A 92 -6.25 15.98 -10.26
CA ALA A 92 -6.37 14.52 -10.37
C ALA A 92 -7.80 13.99 -10.08
N HIS A 93 -8.49 14.59 -9.12
CA HIS A 93 -9.86 14.22 -8.76
C HIS A 93 -10.93 14.72 -9.74
N LEU A 94 -10.67 15.84 -10.40
CA LEU A 94 -11.51 16.35 -11.47
C LEU A 94 -11.45 15.42 -12.69
N VAL A 95 -10.26 14.83 -12.94
CA VAL A 95 -10.09 13.81 -13.99
C VAL A 95 -10.80 12.50 -13.60
N GLU A 96 -10.60 12.03 -12.36
CA GLU A 96 -11.21 10.77 -11.90
C GLU A 96 -12.75 10.82 -11.95
N HIS A 97 -13.36 11.95 -11.60
CA HIS A 97 -14.81 12.07 -11.43
C HIS A 97 -15.53 12.88 -12.52
N GLY A 98 -14.78 13.56 -13.40
CA GLY A 98 -15.34 14.47 -14.37
C GLY A 98 -15.78 15.81 -13.75
N THR A 99 -16.18 16.73 -14.63
CA THR A 99 -16.69 18.06 -14.28
C THR A 99 -17.87 18.40 -15.19
N SER A 100 -18.46 19.58 -15.02
CA SER A 100 -19.47 20.09 -15.96
C SER A 100 -18.93 20.33 -17.38
N GLN A 101 -17.61 20.46 -17.54
CA GLN A 101 -16.94 20.81 -18.79
C GLN A 101 -16.12 19.66 -19.39
N ALA A 102 -16.00 18.52 -18.70
CA ALA A 102 -15.20 17.38 -19.14
C ALA A 102 -15.75 16.08 -18.55
N GLU A 103 -15.86 15.04 -19.38
CA GLU A 103 -16.25 13.71 -18.94
C GLU A 103 -15.22 13.07 -17.99
N ALA A 104 -15.68 12.18 -17.13
CA ALA A 104 -14.82 11.45 -16.22
C ALA A 104 -13.88 10.52 -16.99
N GLN A 105 -12.61 10.49 -16.59
CA GLN A 105 -11.60 9.56 -17.10
C GLN A 105 -10.99 8.82 -15.91
N PRO A 106 -11.70 7.81 -15.36
CA PRO A 106 -11.29 7.16 -14.12
C PRO A 106 -10.03 6.32 -14.34
N PHE A 107 -9.03 6.53 -13.48
CA PHE A 107 -7.73 5.85 -13.53
C PHE A 107 -7.34 5.28 -12.16
N PHE A 108 -7.70 6.00 -11.09
CA PHE A 108 -7.25 5.70 -9.74
C PHE A 108 -8.05 4.55 -9.11
N LEU A 109 -9.37 4.70 -8.99
CA LEU A 109 -10.22 3.68 -8.39
C LEU A 109 -10.30 2.41 -9.25
N PRO A 110 -10.39 2.47 -10.59
CA PRO A 110 -10.31 1.27 -11.43
C PRO A 110 -9.00 0.49 -11.22
N GLY A 111 -7.85 1.18 -11.23
CA GLY A 111 -6.56 0.54 -11.00
C GLY A 111 -6.45 -0.14 -9.63
N TYR A 112 -6.98 0.51 -8.58
CA TYR A 112 -7.07 -0.10 -7.25
C TYR A 112 -8.00 -1.32 -7.23
N ARG A 113 -9.22 -1.19 -7.77
CA ARG A 113 -10.25 -2.25 -7.76
C ARG A 113 -9.80 -3.48 -8.54
N LEU A 114 -9.01 -3.31 -9.61
CA LEU A 114 -8.49 -4.41 -10.41
C LEU A 114 -7.58 -5.34 -9.59
N LEU A 115 -6.78 -4.80 -8.67
CA LEU A 115 -5.74 -5.55 -7.97
C LEU A 115 -6.00 -5.74 -6.47
N GLN A 116 -6.96 -5.04 -5.87
CA GLN A 116 -7.19 -5.05 -4.41
C GLN A 116 -7.28 -6.46 -3.82
N ASP A 117 -8.03 -7.38 -4.46
CA ASP A 117 -8.24 -8.72 -3.92
C ASP A 117 -7.01 -9.62 -4.10
N LYS A 118 -6.24 -9.40 -5.16
CA LYS A 118 -4.95 -10.08 -5.37
C LYS A 118 -3.95 -9.62 -4.32
N VAL A 119 -3.87 -8.32 -4.05
CA VAL A 119 -2.99 -7.76 -3.02
C VAL A 119 -3.38 -8.31 -1.65
N LYS A 120 -4.64 -8.18 -1.23
CA LYS A 120 -5.17 -8.70 0.05
C LYS A 120 -4.83 -10.19 0.24
N ARG A 121 -5.21 -11.05 -0.71
CA ARG A 121 -4.96 -12.50 -0.62
C ARG A 121 -3.48 -12.84 -0.55
N SER A 122 -2.66 -12.17 -1.36
CA SER A 122 -1.24 -12.47 -1.41
C SER A 122 -0.50 -12.00 -0.15
N THR A 123 -0.88 -10.87 0.44
CA THR A 123 -0.37 -10.36 1.72
C THR A 123 -0.75 -11.29 2.87
N ALA A 124 -2.03 -11.69 2.97
CA ALA A 124 -2.49 -12.65 3.98
C ALA A 124 -1.76 -14.00 3.87
N SER A 125 -1.53 -14.46 2.64
CA SER A 125 -0.79 -15.70 2.40
C SER A 125 0.70 -15.57 2.78
N ALA A 126 1.32 -14.42 2.54
CA ALA A 126 2.71 -14.17 2.95
C ALA A 126 2.84 -14.17 4.48
N TYR A 127 1.91 -13.51 5.17
CA TYR A 127 1.80 -13.52 6.62
C TYR A 127 1.71 -14.95 7.17
N GLY A 128 0.73 -15.73 6.71
CA GLY A 128 0.49 -17.09 7.21
C GLY A 128 1.65 -18.05 6.97
N ARG A 129 2.31 -17.95 5.79
CA ARG A 129 3.50 -18.77 5.49
C ARG A 129 4.68 -18.43 6.39
N ALA A 130 4.96 -17.14 6.61
CA ALA A 130 6.05 -16.71 7.48
C ALA A 130 5.77 -17.11 8.94
N ALA A 131 4.54 -16.94 9.41
CA ALA A 131 4.15 -17.34 10.76
C ALA A 131 4.35 -18.85 10.99
N ARG A 132 3.85 -19.69 10.08
CA ARG A 132 4.01 -21.15 10.18
C ARG A 132 5.49 -21.57 10.07
N LYS A 133 6.26 -20.92 9.20
CA LYS A 133 7.69 -21.20 9.03
C LYS A 133 8.45 -20.93 10.33
N GLU A 134 8.26 -19.76 10.93
CA GLU A 134 8.96 -19.41 12.16
C GLU A 134 8.48 -20.26 13.34
N TRP A 135 7.18 -20.55 13.46
CA TRP A 135 6.68 -21.41 14.54
C TRP A 135 7.32 -22.81 14.54
N ASN A 136 7.50 -23.40 13.35
CA ASN A 136 8.10 -24.73 13.21
C ASN A 136 9.63 -24.73 13.27
N ARG A 137 10.27 -23.56 13.38
CA ARG A 137 11.72 -23.45 13.52
C ARG A 137 12.11 -23.89 14.93
N LYS A 138 12.72 -25.07 15.04
CA LYS A 138 13.34 -25.58 16.27
C LYS A 138 14.54 -24.72 16.66
#